data_AF-A0A3G2GBK2-F1
#
_entry.id   AF-A0A3G2GBK2-F1
#
_cell.length_a   1.000
_cell.length_b   1.000
_cell.length_c   1.000
_cell.angle_alpha   90.00
_cell.angle_beta   90.00
_cell.angle_gamma   90.00
#
_symmetry.space_group_name_H-M   'P 1'
#
loop_
_entity.id
_entity.type
_entity.pdbx_description
1 polymer ?
#
loop_
_entity_poly.entity_id
_entity_poly.type
_entity_poly.pdbx_seq_one_letter_code
_entity_poly.pdbx_strand_id
1 'polypeptide(L)'
;MGLNSLIFCQKNEVSLKEEARQFSLDFVKLYFQKNCKNYDLVSESVIILDGDGIVEKKNLKDKLCKSFNSAIRNKSKTYKDYLEDYTIEIYTPQELIEKSGVKLPDYYIPTETDYFFFGHKLKDDKKENFIWDDMFIFMVRKENNTWIFKGASG
;
A
#
# COMPACT_ATOMS: atom_id res chain seq x y z
N MET A 1 54.50 3.61 8.34
CA MET A 1 53.88 2.92 7.18
C MET A 1 52.66 2.19 7.71
N GLY A 2 51.41 2.51 7.43
CA GLY A 2 50.71 3.51 6.65
C GLY A 2 49.24 3.06 6.75
N LEU A 3 48.36 3.91 7.31
CA LEU A 3 46.93 3.61 7.37
C LEU A 3 46.40 3.46 5.93
N ASN A 4 45.75 2.35 5.62
CA ASN A 4 44.81 2.31 4.51
C ASN A 4 43.40 2.10 5.08
N SER A 5 42.75 3.26 5.21
CA SER A 5 41.32 3.44 5.34
C SER A 5 40.60 2.66 4.26
N LEU A 6 39.93 1.56 4.65
CA LEU A 6 38.86 0.99 3.84
C LEU A 6 37.61 1.81 4.11
N ILE A 7 37.45 2.87 3.32
CA ILE A 7 36.17 3.52 3.08
C ILE A 7 35.30 2.47 2.39
N PHE A 8 34.55 1.69 3.18
CA PHE A 8 33.43 0.94 2.64
C PHE A 8 32.37 1.96 2.24
N CYS A 9 32.13 2.05 0.93
CA CYS A 9 31.00 2.77 0.37
C CYS A 9 29.72 2.37 1.12
N GLN A 10 29.15 3.29 1.89
CA GLN A 10 27.73 3.26 2.22
C GLN A 10 26.97 3.47 0.91
N LYS A 11 26.77 2.38 0.18
CA LYS A 11 25.72 2.30 -0.83
C LYS A 11 24.43 2.46 -0.01
N ASN A 12 23.74 3.58 -0.19
CA ASN A 12 22.45 3.83 0.47
C ASN A 12 21.47 2.73 0.04
N GLU A 13 21.43 1.61 0.74
CA GLU A 13 20.39 0.60 0.59
C GLU A 13 19.09 1.22 1.07
N VAL A 14 18.18 1.50 0.14
CA VAL A 14 16.82 1.89 0.47
C VAL A 14 16.18 0.68 1.16
N SER A 15 15.71 0.84 2.40
CA SER A 15 15.06 -0.25 3.12
C SER A 15 13.85 -0.77 2.35
N LEU A 16 13.55 -2.07 2.43
CA LEU A 16 12.35 -2.66 1.82
C LEU A 16 11.06 -1.93 2.21
N LYS A 17 11.00 -1.40 3.44
CA LYS A 17 9.88 -0.61 3.93
C LYS A 17 9.69 0.69 3.15
N GLU A 18 10.78 1.38 2.80
CA GLU A 18 10.71 2.60 1.99
C GLU A 18 10.41 2.27 0.51
N GLU A 19 10.92 1.16 -0.02
CA GLU A 19 10.51 0.69 -1.35
C GLU A 19 9.00 0.38 -1.40
N ALA A 20 8.48 -0.33 -0.40
CA ALA A 20 7.06 -0.63 -0.26
C ALA A 20 6.22 0.65 -0.15
N ARG A 21 6.71 1.63 0.62
CA ARG A 21 6.10 2.96 0.74
C ARG A 21 6.00 3.65 -0.61
N GLN A 22 7.12 3.71 -1.34
CA GLN A 22 7.16 4.37 -2.65
C GLN A 22 6.26 3.67 -3.66
N PHE A 23 6.29 2.34 -3.74
CA PHE A 23 5.39 1.57 -4.61
C PHE A 23 3.92 1.84 -4.28
N SER A 24 3.56 1.84 -3.00
CA SER A 24 2.18 2.10 -2.56
C SER A 24 1.72 3.51 -2.89
N LEU A 25 2.59 4.51 -2.75
CA LEU A 25 2.33 5.89 -3.15
C LEU A 25 2.16 6.03 -4.67
N ASP A 26 2.99 5.35 -5.46
CA ASP A 26 2.84 5.29 -6.91
C ASP A 26 1.53 4.60 -7.32
N PHE A 27 1.13 3.55 -6.60
CA PHE A 27 -0.17 2.89 -6.77
C PHE A 27 -1.34 3.84 -6.47
N VAL A 28 -1.30 4.56 -5.35
CA VAL A 28 -2.32 5.55 -4.97
C VAL A 28 -2.39 6.71 -5.97
N LYS A 29 -1.25 7.20 -6.47
CA LYS A 29 -1.22 8.25 -7.50
C LYS A 29 -2.05 7.88 -8.73
N LEU A 30 -2.09 6.60 -9.07
CA LEU A 30 -2.87 6.10 -10.20
C LEU A 30 -4.40 6.22 -9.98
N TYR A 31 -4.88 6.20 -8.73
CA TYR A 31 -6.29 6.50 -8.40
C TYR A 31 -6.68 7.91 -8.86
N PHE A 32 -5.82 8.90 -8.57
CA PHE A 32 -6.03 10.28 -8.99
C PHE A 32 -5.92 10.47 -10.51
N GLN A 33 -5.15 9.61 -11.18
CA GLN A 33 -5.03 9.60 -12.64
C GLN A 33 -6.14 8.82 -13.35
N LYS A 34 -7.01 8.11 -12.61
CA LYS A 34 -8.06 7.23 -13.15
C LYS A 34 -7.51 6.20 -14.14
N ASN A 35 -6.30 5.72 -13.89
CA ASN A 35 -5.59 4.83 -14.79
C ASN A 35 -5.77 3.37 -14.32
N CYS A 36 -6.56 2.60 -15.06
CA CYS A 36 -6.81 1.18 -14.77
C CYS A 36 -5.64 0.23 -15.03
N LYS A 37 -4.47 0.72 -15.47
CA LYS A 37 -3.29 -0.12 -15.75
C LYS A 37 -2.75 -0.87 -14.52
N ASN A 38 -3.23 -0.55 -13.32
CA ASN A 38 -2.81 -1.22 -12.08
C ASN A 38 -3.22 -2.69 -12.02
N TYR A 39 -4.14 -3.16 -12.88
CA TYR A 39 -4.53 -4.57 -12.91
C TYR A 39 -3.32 -5.50 -13.08
N ASP A 40 -2.30 -5.08 -13.83
CA ASP A 40 -1.09 -5.89 -14.03
C ASP A 40 -0.22 -5.97 -12.77
N LEU A 41 -0.36 -5.01 -11.85
CA LEU A 41 0.34 -4.97 -10.56
C LEU A 41 -0.41 -5.71 -9.44
N VAL A 42 -1.62 -6.21 -9.73
CA VAL A 42 -2.40 -7.02 -8.79
C VAL A 42 -1.97 -8.48 -8.89
N SER A 43 -1.73 -9.10 -7.73
CA SER A 43 -1.42 -10.54 -7.65
C SER A 43 -2.55 -11.39 -8.22
N GLU A 44 -2.25 -12.60 -8.68
CA GLU A 44 -3.26 -13.54 -9.20
C GLU A 44 -4.35 -13.90 -8.18
N SER A 45 -4.04 -13.73 -6.89
CA SER A 45 -5.01 -13.78 -5.80
C SER A 45 -4.76 -12.65 -4.80
N VAL A 46 -5.84 -12.06 -4.30
CA VAL A 46 -5.84 -10.97 -3.32
C VAL A 46 -6.47 -11.46 -2.04
N ILE A 47 -5.77 -11.24 -0.93
CA ILE A 47 -6.27 -11.51 0.43
C ILE A 47 -7.19 -10.35 0.83
N ILE A 48 -8.42 -10.65 1.23
CA ILE A 48 -9.29 -9.65 1.84
C ILE A 48 -8.98 -9.62 3.35
N LEU A 49 -8.54 -8.46 3.82
CA LEU A 49 -7.92 -8.30 5.14
C LEU A 49 -8.92 -8.35 6.31
N ASP A 50 -10.20 -8.14 6.03
CA ASP A 50 -11.30 -8.15 7.01
C ASP A 50 -11.85 -9.55 7.31
N GLY A 51 -11.45 -10.58 6.55
CA GLY A 51 -11.87 -11.96 6.76
C GLY A 51 -12.65 -12.60 5.62
N ASP A 52 -12.96 -11.88 4.54
CA ASP A 52 -13.76 -12.38 3.40
C ASP A 52 -13.04 -13.40 2.49
N GLY A 53 -11.86 -13.87 2.92
CA GLY A 53 -11.11 -14.93 2.25
C GLY A 53 -10.13 -14.39 1.21
N ILE A 54 -9.96 -15.16 0.14
CA ILE A 54 -9.03 -14.89 -0.95
C ILE A 54 -9.83 -14.80 -2.25
N VAL A 55 -9.65 -13.70 -2.99
CA VAL A 55 -10.34 -13.47 -4.27
C VAL A 55 -9.35 -13.58 -5.42
N GLU A 56 -9.70 -14.35 -6.44
CA GLU A 56 -8.90 -14.45 -7.67
C GLU A 56 -8.97 -13.17 -8.50
N LYS A 57 -7.82 -12.77 -9.05
CA LYS A 57 -7.64 -11.55 -9.86
C LYS A 57 -8.63 -11.41 -11.00
N LYS A 58 -8.95 -12.51 -11.69
CA LYS A 58 -9.93 -12.53 -12.80
C LYS A 58 -11.31 -12.03 -12.37
N ASN A 59 -11.69 -12.24 -11.11
CA ASN A 59 -12.96 -11.81 -10.53
C ASN A 59 -12.93 -10.35 -10.04
N LEU A 60 -11.75 -9.72 -10.04
CA LEU A 60 -11.54 -8.35 -9.57
C LEU A 60 -11.50 -7.33 -10.70
N LYS A 61 -11.20 -7.71 -11.95
CA LYS A 61 -10.90 -6.75 -13.04
C LYS A 61 -11.91 -5.60 -13.15
N ASP A 62 -13.19 -5.93 -13.29
CA ASP A 62 -14.25 -4.92 -13.45
C ASP A 62 -14.53 -4.15 -12.15
N LYS A 63 -14.40 -4.81 -11.00
CA LYS A 63 -14.59 -4.21 -9.68
C LYS A 63 -13.48 -3.21 -9.36
N LEU A 64 -12.23 -3.61 -9.56
CA LEU A 64 -11.01 -2.84 -9.30
C LEU A 64 -11.01 -1.53 -10.11
N CYS A 65 -11.35 -1.62 -11.41
CA CYS A 65 -11.49 -0.43 -12.25
C CYS A 65 -12.61 0.52 -11.78
N LYS A 66 -13.75 -0.01 -11.36
CA LYS A 66 -14.83 0.81 -10.79
C LYS A 66 -14.38 1.46 -9.48
N SER A 67 -13.75 0.70 -8.59
CA SER A 67 -13.19 1.14 -7.33
C SER A 67 -12.19 2.29 -7.50
N PHE A 68 -11.29 2.21 -8.48
CA PHE A 68 -10.34 3.30 -8.75
C PHE A 68 -11.02 4.58 -9.23
N ASN A 69 -12.09 4.45 -10.01
CA ASN A 69 -12.86 5.61 -10.46
C ASN A 69 -13.72 6.23 -9.35
N SER A 70 -14.02 5.48 -8.28
CA SER A 70 -14.78 5.96 -7.13
C SER A 70 -13.91 6.36 -5.94
N ALA A 71 -12.66 5.92 -5.87
CA ALA A 71 -11.77 6.08 -4.70
C ALA A 71 -11.65 7.53 -4.20
N ILE A 72 -11.76 8.52 -5.10
CA ILE A 72 -11.74 9.94 -4.78
C ILE A 72 -13.16 10.50 -4.78
N ARG A 73 -13.66 10.85 -3.60
CA ARG A 73 -15.01 11.43 -3.38
C ARG A 73 -15.11 12.83 -3.96
N ASN A 74 -14.16 13.70 -3.61
CA ASN A 74 -14.10 15.06 -4.14
C ASN A 74 -13.15 15.11 -5.35
N LYS A 75 -13.72 15.09 -6.56
CA LYS A 75 -12.97 15.05 -7.82
C LYS A 75 -12.14 16.29 -8.12
N SER A 76 -12.29 17.37 -7.35
CA SER A 76 -11.43 18.56 -7.47
C SER A 76 -10.08 18.40 -6.76
N LYS A 77 -9.96 17.43 -5.86
CA LYS A 77 -8.74 17.15 -5.09
C LYS A 77 -7.71 16.37 -5.92
N THR A 78 -6.46 16.70 -5.68
CA THR A 78 -5.30 16.16 -6.39
C THR A 78 -4.50 15.20 -5.52
N TYR A 79 -3.59 14.44 -6.14
CA TYR A 79 -2.64 13.62 -5.39
C TYR A 79 -1.73 14.45 -4.47
N LYS A 80 -1.45 15.71 -4.83
CA LYS A 80 -0.69 16.61 -3.97
C LYS A 80 -1.49 16.96 -2.71
N ASP A 81 -2.77 17.30 -2.85
CA ASP A 81 -3.67 17.54 -1.70
C ASP A 81 -3.70 16.32 -0.78
N TYR A 82 -3.71 15.12 -1.36
CA TYR A 82 -3.67 13.88 -0.57
C TYR A 82 -2.39 13.75 0.26
N LEU A 83 -1.22 13.99 -0.33
CA LEU A 83 0.05 13.95 0.40
C LEU A 83 0.13 15.03 1.49
N GLU A 84 -0.51 16.18 1.28
CA GLU A 84 -0.55 17.28 2.25
C GLU A 84 -1.51 16.98 3.41
N ASP A 85 -2.69 16.44 3.12
CA ASP A 85 -3.81 16.31 4.05
C ASP A 85 -3.83 14.98 4.82
N TYR A 86 -3.25 13.91 4.27
CA TYR A 86 -3.30 12.57 4.86
C TYR A 86 -1.96 12.13 5.44
N THR A 87 -2.04 11.30 6.46
CA THR A 87 -0.91 10.60 7.07
C THR A 87 -0.67 9.30 6.31
N ILE A 88 0.60 9.03 5.99
CA ILE A 88 1.02 7.83 5.28
C ILE A 88 1.85 6.98 6.22
N GLU A 89 1.34 5.81 6.55
CA GLU A 89 2.02 4.85 7.40
C GLU A 89 2.21 3.53 6.65
N ILE A 90 3.35 2.89 6.89
CA ILE A 90 3.65 1.54 6.41
C ILE A 90 3.98 0.68 7.62
N TYR A 91 3.41 -0.52 7.65
CA TYR A 91 3.63 -1.49 8.72
C TYR A 91 4.11 -2.83 8.19
N THR A 92 5.03 -3.47 8.91
CA THR A 92 5.22 -4.91 8.81
C THR A 92 4.02 -5.64 9.43
N PRO A 93 3.85 -6.95 9.19
CA PRO A 93 2.79 -7.72 9.85
C PRO A 93 2.86 -7.63 11.38
N GLN A 94 4.07 -7.69 11.95
CA GLN A 94 4.28 -7.57 13.39
C GLN A 94 3.92 -6.18 13.92
N GLU A 95 4.40 -5.11 13.28
CA GLU A 95 4.07 -3.73 13.68
C GLU A 95 2.56 -3.48 13.64
N LEU A 96 1.87 -4.03 12.64
CA LEU A 96 0.42 -3.92 12.52
C LEU A 96 -0.29 -4.59 13.68
N ILE A 97 0.07 -5.84 14.00
CA ILE A 97 -0.51 -6.59 15.14
C ILE A 97 -0.28 -5.82 16.45
N GLU A 98 0.94 -5.33 16.68
CA GLU A 98 1.31 -4.60 17.89
C GLU A 98 0.57 -3.26 18.04
N LYS A 99 0.41 -2.49 16.96
CA LYS A 99 -0.25 -1.18 17.01
C LYS A 99 -1.77 -1.27 17.06
N SER A 100 -2.36 -2.16 16.27
CA SER A 100 -3.81 -2.19 16.05
C SER A 100 -4.54 -3.21 16.91
N GLY A 101 -3.82 -4.21 17.44
CA GLY A 101 -4.43 -5.37 18.09
C GLY A 101 -5.23 -6.26 17.13
N VAL A 102 -5.19 -5.98 15.83
CA VAL A 102 -5.91 -6.75 14.81
C VAL A 102 -5.28 -8.13 14.69
N LYS A 103 -6.12 -9.16 14.78
CA LYS A 103 -5.75 -10.51 14.40
C LYS A 103 -5.82 -10.61 12.88
N LEU A 104 -4.70 -10.92 12.24
CA LEU A 104 -4.69 -11.18 10.80
C LEU A 104 -5.43 -12.48 10.48
N PRO A 105 -6.07 -12.61 9.31
CA PRO A 105 -6.87 -13.79 8.98
C PRO A 105 -6.06 -15.08 9.04
N ASP A 106 -6.69 -16.18 9.47
CA ASP A 106 -5.99 -17.47 9.68
C ASP A 106 -5.41 -18.07 8.38
N TYR A 107 -5.94 -17.67 7.22
CA TYR A 107 -5.45 -18.07 5.89
C TYR A 107 -4.30 -17.17 5.36
N TYR A 108 -3.92 -16.13 6.08
CA TYR A 108 -2.79 -15.28 5.75
C TYR A 108 -1.51 -15.78 6.43
N ILE A 109 -0.48 -16.04 5.63
CA ILE A 109 0.85 -16.40 6.10
C ILE A 109 1.79 -15.22 5.84
N PRO A 110 2.27 -14.53 6.90
CA PRO A 110 3.14 -13.37 6.75
C PRO A 110 4.52 -13.76 6.22
N THR A 111 5.10 -12.87 5.41
CA THR A 111 6.49 -12.93 4.96
C THR A 111 7.24 -11.66 5.37
N GLU A 112 8.57 -11.71 5.35
CA GLU A 112 9.42 -10.54 5.64
C GLU A 112 9.31 -9.44 4.56
N THR A 113 8.71 -9.75 3.41
CA THR A 113 8.48 -8.84 2.30
C THR A 113 7.06 -8.27 2.24
N ASP A 114 6.24 -8.57 3.25
CA ASP A 114 4.89 -8.03 3.39
C ASP A 114 4.90 -6.67 4.09
N TYR A 115 4.16 -5.74 3.51
CA TYR A 115 3.96 -4.42 4.07
C TYR A 115 2.51 -3.96 3.88
N PHE A 116 1.95 -3.36 4.93
CA PHE A 116 0.61 -2.81 4.94
C PHE A 116 0.68 -1.30 4.82
N PHE A 117 0.02 -0.75 3.82
CA PHE A 117 -0.13 0.68 3.60
C PHE A 117 -1.40 1.19 4.27
N PHE A 118 -1.27 2.25 5.05
CA PHE A 118 -2.36 2.98 5.69
C PHE A 118 -2.26 4.45 5.31
N GLY A 119 -3.14 4.87 4.39
CA GLY A 119 -3.15 6.22 3.82
C GLY A 119 -4.43 7.01 4.07
N HIS A 120 -5.31 6.52 4.94
CA HIS A 120 -6.68 7.02 5.06
C HIS A 120 -6.89 8.10 6.14
N LYS A 121 -5.94 8.25 7.08
CA LYS A 121 -6.10 9.14 8.24
C LYS A 121 -5.71 10.59 7.91
N LEU A 122 -6.64 11.53 8.10
CA LEU A 122 -6.36 12.95 8.01
C LEU A 122 -5.34 13.40 9.08
N LYS A 123 -4.44 14.31 8.72
CA LYS A 123 -3.53 15.00 9.65
C LYS A 123 -4.27 16.05 10.49
N ASP A 124 -5.30 16.65 9.93
CA ASP A 124 -6.18 17.64 10.56
C ASP A 124 -7.63 17.17 10.37
N ASP A 125 -8.30 16.84 11.47
CA ASP A 125 -9.66 16.30 11.49
C ASP A 125 -10.73 17.31 11.06
N LYS A 126 -10.38 18.59 10.95
CA LYS A 126 -11.25 19.64 10.42
C LYS A 126 -11.26 19.71 8.90
N LYS A 127 -10.29 19.07 8.22
CA LYS A 127 -10.27 19.02 6.76
C LYS A 127 -11.32 18.06 6.23
N GLU A 128 -11.80 18.34 5.02
CA GLU A 128 -12.73 17.47 4.32
C GLU A 128 -12.06 16.11 4.04
N ASN A 129 -12.69 15.02 4.48
CA ASN A 129 -12.36 13.70 3.98
C ASN A 129 -12.86 13.55 2.53
N PHE A 130 -11.92 13.37 1.61
CA PHE A 130 -12.18 13.31 0.17
C PHE A 130 -11.83 11.97 -0.48
N ILE A 131 -11.52 10.94 0.30
CA ILE A 131 -11.24 9.59 -0.18
C ILE A 131 -12.23 8.58 0.42
N TRP A 132 -12.33 7.40 -0.18
CA TRP A 132 -12.85 6.22 0.51
C TRP A 132 -11.69 5.47 1.14
N ASP A 133 -11.72 5.37 2.46
CA ASP A 133 -10.65 4.84 3.31
C ASP A 133 -10.23 3.42 2.94
N ASP A 134 -11.17 2.51 2.69
CA ASP A 134 -10.87 1.11 2.36
C ASP A 134 -9.92 0.97 1.16
N MET A 135 -10.04 1.88 0.18
CA MET A 135 -9.18 1.87 -1.03
C MET A 135 -7.74 2.26 -0.74
N PHE A 136 -7.47 2.86 0.42
CA PHE A 136 -6.18 3.37 0.87
C PHE A 136 -5.65 2.58 2.08
N ILE A 137 -6.22 1.41 2.33
CA ILE A 137 -5.73 0.41 3.28
C ILE A 137 -5.52 -0.90 2.49
N PHE A 138 -4.26 -1.28 2.28
CA PHE A 138 -3.94 -2.45 1.47
C PHE A 138 -2.59 -3.05 1.82
N MET A 139 -2.34 -4.27 1.36
CA MET A 139 -1.10 -5.00 1.54
C MET A 139 -0.34 -5.14 0.23
N VAL A 140 0.95 -4.90 0.27
CA VAL A 140 1.89 -5.12 -0.84
C VAL A 140 2.94 -6.15 -0.43
N ARG A 141 3.40 -6.92 -1.41
CA ARG A 141 4.44 -7.94 -1.22
C ARG A 141 5.51 -7.78 -2.28
N LYS A 142 6.78 -7.99 -1.92
CA LYS A 142 7.85 -8.18 -2.92
C LYS A 142 7.98 -9.65 -3.27
N GLU A 143 7.75 -10.00 -4.54
CA GLU A 143 7.90 -11.33 -5.11
C GLU A 143 8.81 -11.24 -6.35
N ASN A 144 9.84 -12.10 -6.45
CA ASN A 144 10.78 -12.11 -7.59
C ASN A 144 11.33 -10.71 -7.94
N ASN A 145 11.72 -9.94 -6.92
CA ASN A 145 12.21 -8.56 -7.03
C ASN A 145 11.20 -7.54 -7.60
N THR A 146 9.91 -7.89 -7.63
CA THR A 146 8.82 -7.01 -8.09
C THR A 146 7.83 -6.78 -6.97
N TRP A 147 7.41 -5.54 -6.77
CA TRP A 147 6.34 -5.19 -5.83
C TRP A 147 4.98 -5.43 -6.47
N ILE A 148 4.10 -6.09 -5.73
CA ILE A 148 2.74 -6.40 -6.17
C ILE A 148 1.72 -6.07 -5.09
N PHE A 149 0.52 -5.70 -5.53
CA PHE A 149 -0.65 -5.57 -4.66
C PHE A 149 -1.17 -6.97 -4.31
N LYS A 150 -1.23 -7.28 -3.01
CA LYS A 150 -1.47 -8.64 -2.50
C LYS A 150 -2.66 -8.76 -1.56
N GLY A 151 -3.08 -7.67 -0.94
CA GLY A 151 -4.27 -7.66 -0.08
C GLY A 151 -4.99 -6.32 -0.11
N ALA A 152 -6.29 -6.35 0.15
CA ALA A 152 -7.15 -5.17 0.18
C ALA A 152 -7.97 -5.17 1.48
N SER A 153 -8.30 -3.98 2.00
CA SER A 153 -9.44 -3.86 2.90
C SER A 153 -10.72 -4.25 2.15
N GLY A 154 -11.56 -5.05 2.80
CA GLY A 154 -12.88 -5.44 2.29
C GLY A 154 -13.93 -4.35 2.51
#